data_AF-A0A7X1XKJ7-F1
#
_entry.id   AF-A0A7X1XKJ7-F1
#
_cell.length_a   1.000
_cell.length_b   1.000
_cell.length_c   1.000
_cell.angle_alpha   90.00
_cell.angle_beta   90.00
_cell.angle_gamma   90.00
#
_symmetry.space_group_name_H-M   'P 1'
#
loop_
_entity.id
_entity.type
_entity.pdbx_description
1 polymer ?
#
loop_
_entity_poly.entity_id
_entity_poly.type
_entity_poly.pdbx_seq_one_letter_code
_entity_poly.pdbx_strand_id
1 'polypeptide(L)' 'MLVGYMRVSSDSDRQSTDLQRDALLAAGVDPRHLFEDRASGAKDDRAGL' A
#
# COMPACT_ATOMS: atom_id res chain seq x y z
N MET A 1 3.41 -2.37 19.29
CA MET A 1 4.02 -1.61 18.19
C MET A 1 3.13 -1.79 16.97
N LEU A 2 2.56 -0.71 16.44
CA LEU A 2 1.69 -0.77 15.25
C LEU A 2 2.53 -0.59 13.98
N VAL A 3 2.21 -1.37 12.96
CA VAL A 3 2.80 -1.31 11.62
C VAL A 3 1.66 -1.12 10.63
N GLY A 4 1.82 -0.17 9.72
CA GLY A 4 0.83 0.13 8.70
C GLY A 4 1.33 -0.23 7.32
N TYR A 5 0.43 -0.79 6.50
CA TYR A 5 0.72 -1.17 5.12
C TYR A 5 -0.37 -0.60 4.22
N MET A 6 0.04 0.04 3.13
CA MET A 6 -0.83 0.67 2.15
C MET A 6 -0.52 0.10 0.77
N ARG A 7 -1.54 -0.19 -0.04
CA ARG A 7 -1.32 -0.71 -1.38
C ARG A 7 -2.36 -0.22 -2.38
N VAL A 8 -1.92 0.00 -3.61
CA VAL A 8 -2.80 0.20 -4.78
C VAL A 8 -2.43 -0.73 -5.94
N SER A 9 -3.43 -1.04 -6.77
CA SER A 9 -3.34 -1.97 -7.89
C SER A 9 -2.88 -1.33 -9.21
N SER A 10 -2.31 -0.13 -9.16
CA SER A 10 -1.90 0.60 -10.35
C SER A 10 -0.50 1.15 -10.17
N ASP A 11 0.32 0.95 -11.19
CA ASP A 11 1.60 1.65 -11.36
C ASP A 11 1.39 3.09 -11.90
N SER A 12 0.16 3.47 -12.25
CA SER A 12 -0.19 4.83 -12.66
C SER A 12 -0.71 5.66 -11.49
N ASP A 13 -0.52 6.98 -11.55
CA ASP A 13 -0.98 7.95 -10.53
C ASP A 13 -2.51 8.08 -10.41
N ARG A 14 -3.29 7.22 -11.10
CA ARG A 14 -4.75 7.17 -10.99
C ARG A 14 -5.23 6.60 -9.66
N GLN A 15 -4.40 5.84 -8.94
CA GLN A 15 -4.69 5.33 -7.61
C GLN A 15 -3.67 5.88 -6.61
N SER A 16 -4.16 6.42 -5.50
CA SER A 16 -3.33 6.93 -4.41
C SER A 16 -3.56 6.16 -3.11
N THR A 17 -2.51 6.06 -2.29
CA THR A 17 -2.52 5.51 -0.93
C THR A 17 -2.88 6.55 0.14
N ASP A 18 -3.13 7.81 -0.24
CA ASP A 18 -3.30 8.91 0.72
C ASP A 18 -4.40 8.67 1.76
N LEU A 19 -5.60 8.22 1.33
CA LEU A 19 -6.68 7.92 2.27
C LEU A 19 -6.37 6.74 3.20
N GLN A 20 -5.56 5.77 2.73
CA GLN A 20 -5.10 4.66 3.55
C GLN A 20 -4.08 5.15 4.58
N ARG A 21 -3.18 6.06 4.18
CA ARG A 21 -2.20 6.71 5.05
C ARG A 21 -2.89 7.47 6.16
N ASP A 22 -3.88 8.30 5.83
CA ASP A 22 -4.63 9.10 6.80
C ASP A 22 -5.32 8.20 7.84
N ALA A 23 -5.92 7.09 7.39
CA ALA A 23 -6.55 6.13 8.29
C ALA A 23 -5.54 5.46 9.25
N LEU A 24 -4.33 5.12 8.78
CA LEU A 24 -3.29 4.52 9.60
C LEU A 24 -2.71 5.52 10.61
N LEU A 25 -2.54 6.78 10.22
CA LEU A 25 -2.14 7.86 11.12
C LEU A 25 -3.20 8.10 12.20
N ALA A 26 -4.48 8.12 11.83
CA ALA A 26 -5.60 8.26 12.76
C ALA A 26 -5.68 7.06 13.74
N ALA A 27 -5.27 5.87 13.31
CA ALA A 27 -5.15 4.68 14.15
C ALA A 27 -3.92 4.69 15.07
N GLY A 28 -3.05 5.71 14.99
CA GLY A 28 -1.87 5.86 15.84
C GLY A 28 -0.64 5.09 15.36
N VAL A 29 -0.57 4.71 14.08
CA VAL A 29 0.63 4.11 13.49
C VAL A 29 1.72 5.18 13.37
N ASP A 30 2.91 4.87 13.88
CA ASP A 30 4.09 5.73 13.70
C ASP A 30 4.44 5.81 12.21
N PRO A 31 4.62 7.00 11.62
CA PRO A 31 5.01 7.17 10.22
C PRO A 31 6.26 6.38 9.82
N ARG A 32 7.18 6.11 10.76
CA ARG A 32 8.39 5.30 10.54
C ARG A 32 8.10 3.82 10.30
N HIS A 33 6.89 3.37 10.62
CA HIS A 33 6.41 2.01 10.43
C HIS A 33 5.31 1.93 9.36
N LEU A 34 5.24 2.91 8.46
CA LEU A 34 4.37 2.90 7.30
C LEU A 34 5.13 2.37 6.08
N PHE A 35 4.53 1.37 5.43
CA PHE A 35 5.06 0.77 4.21
C PHE A 35 4.03 0.91 3.09
N GLU A 36 4.51 1.23 1.88
CA GLU A 36 3.68 1.42 0.68
C GLU A 36 4.10 0.43 -0.39
N ASP A 37 3.11 -0.14 -1.09
CA ASP A 37 3.31 -1.00 -2.24
C ASP A 37 2.43 -0.58 -3.43
N ARG A 38 2.97 -0.70 -4.62
CA ARG A 38 2.25 -0.45 -5.88
C ARG A 38 2.47 -1.68 -6.75
N ALA A 39 1.40 -2.46 -6.94
CA ALA A 39 1.49 -3.70 -7.71
C ALA A 39 0.22 -3.93 -8.50
N SER A 40 0.32 -3.84 -9.83
CA SER A 40 -0.76 -4.16 -10.74
C SER A 40 -1.18 -5.63 -10.61
N GLY A 41 -2.43 -5.85 -10.19
CA GLY A 41 -3.00 -7.20 -10.03
C GLY A 41 -3.13 -7.97 -11.35
N ALA A 42 -2.81 -7.35 -12.49
CA ALA A 42 -2.82 -7.94 -13.82
C ALA A 42 -1.49 -8.60 -14.22
N LYS A 43 -0.41 -8.46 -13.43
CA LYS A 43 0.78 -9.29 -13.64
C LYS A 43 0.54 -10.67 -13.05
N ASP A 44 -0.09 -11.51 -13.86
CA ASP A 44 -0.11 -12.97 -13.73
C ASP A 44 1.27 -13.58 -14.05
N ASP A 45 2.36 -12.84 -13.81
CA ASP A 45 3.75 -13.26 -14.02
C ASP A 45 4.21 -14.14 -12.86
N ARG A 46 3.35 -15.07 -12.44
CA ARG A 46 3.76 -16.25 -11.70
C ARG A 46 4.47 -17.18 -12.67
N ALA A 47 5.74 -16.90 -12.95
CA ALA A 47 6.65 -17.95 -13.38
C ALA A 47 6.81 -18.93 -12.20
N GLY A 48 5.96 -19.95 -12.12
CA GLY A 48 6.07 -21.01 -11.12
C GLY A 48 4.78 -21.48 -10.43
N LEU A 49 3.59 -21.33 -11.04
CA LEU A 49 2.50 -22.28 -10.82
C LEU A 49 2.53 -23.35 -11.91
#